data_AF-A0A350IDL8-F1
#
_entry.id   AF-A0A350IDL8-F1
#
_cell.length_a   1.000
_cell.length_b   1.000
_cell.length_c   1.000
_cell.angle_alpha   90.00
_cell.angle_beta   90.00
_cell.angle_gamma   90.00
#
_symmetry.space_group_name_H-M   'P 1'
#
loop_
_entity.id
_entity.type
_entity.pdbx_description
1 polymer ?
#
loop_
_entity_poly.entity_id
_entity_poly.type
_entity_poly.pdbx_seq_one_letter_code
_entity_poly.pdbx_strand_id
1 'polypeptide(L)'
;TPSVFSLDLPTKGNTDEEKESYKRKLNHKLINLMITEIPEQSKYCVSYGQLKGCYWTIPATSTQGTTKEGDKDYIARVSLSPIMDLALHKKVFLDFVESI
;
A
#
# COMPACT_ATOMS: atom_id res chain seq x y z
N THR A 1 -0.09 16.23 11.31
CA THR A 1 -0.91 15.63 10.25
C THR A 1 -0.07 14.61 9.52
N PRO A 2 -0.49 13.35 9.38
CA PRO A 2 0.29 12.37 8.65
C PRO A 2 0.23 12.65 7.15
N SER A 3 1.33 12.43 6.44
CA SER A 3 1.40 12.68 5.00
C SER A 3 0.95 11.44 4.24
N VAL A 4 -0.02 11.59 3.34
CA VAL A 4 -0.57 10.48 2.56
C VAL A 4 0.09 10.46 1.18
N PHE A 5 0.65 9.32 0.81
CA PHE A 5 1.29 9.05 -0.48
C PHE A 5 0.59 7.92 -1.21
N SER A 6 0.50 8.03 -2.52
CA SER A 6 0.04 6.98 -3.42
C SER A 6 1.26 6.33 -4.07
N LEU A 7 1.38 5.01 -3.95
CA LEU A 7 2.47 4.24 -4.56
C LEU A 7 1.96 3.55 -5.82
N ASP A 8 2.51 3.94 -6.97
CA ASP A 8 2.27 3.27 -8.23
C ASP A 8 3.36 2.22 -8.48
N LEU A 9 2.99 0.95 -8.34
CA LEU A 9 3.91 -0.20 -8.47
C LEU A 9 3.96 -0.68 -9.93
N PRO A 10 5.09 -1.26 -10.36
CA PRO A 10 5.23 -1.78 -11.72
C PRO A 10 4.20 -2.88 -12.01
N THR A 11 3.72 -2.93 -13.26
CA THR A 11 2.79 -3.96 -13.73
C THR A 11 3.49 -4.93 -14.68
N LYS A 12 3.12 -6.21 -14.62
CA LYS A 12 3.58 -7.27 -15.54
C LYS A 12 2.33 -7.99 -16.07
N GLY A 13 2.27 -8.24 -17.38
CA GLY A 13 1.13 -8.88 -18.03
C GLY A 13 0.86 -8.32 -19.44
N ASN A 14 0.26 -9.14 -20.29
CA ASN A 14 -0.11 -8.77 -21.66
C ASN A 14 -1.55 -8.25 -21.74
N THR A 15 -2.42 -8.68 -20.83
CA THR A 15 -3.81 -8.17 -20.71
C THR A 15 -3.95 -7.21 -19.53
N ASP A 16 -5.02 -6.43 -19.55
CA ASP A 16 -5.30 -5.48 -18.46
C ASP A 16 -5.60 -6.21 -17.15
N GLU A 17 -6.28 -7.36 -17.21
CA GLU A 17 -6.55 -8.20 -16.05
C GLU A 17 -5.27 -8.78 -15.43
N GLU A 18 -4.29 -9.18 -16.26
CA GLU A 18 -2.99 -9.67 -15.78
C GLU A 18 -2.20 -8.57 -15.09
N LYS A 19 -2.17 -7.37 -15.69
CA LYS A 19 -1.50 -6.19 -15.11
C LYS A 19 -2.13 -5.79 -13.78
N GLU A 20 -3.46 -5.75 -13.70
CA GLU A 20 -4.21 -5.44 -12.48
C GLU A 20 -3.98 -6.50 -11.39
N SER A 21 -4.06 -7.78 -11.75
CA SER A 21 -3.81 -8.90 -10.83
C SER A 21 -2.38 -8.85 -10.27
N TYR A 22 -1.39 -8.56 -11.12
CA TYR A 22 -0.01 -8.39 -10.71
C TYR A 22 0.16 -7.18 -9.77
N LYS A 23 -0.42 -6.02 -10.14
CA LYS A 23 -0.40 -4.80 -9.31
C LYS A 23 -1.01 -5.05 -7.93
N ARG A 24 -2.17 -5.70 -7.89
CA ARG A 24 -2.86 -6.07 -6.65
C ARG A 24 -2.01 -6.99 -5.78
N LYS A 25 -1.41 -8.04 -6.36
CA LYS A 25 -0.50 -8.94 -5.64
C LYS A 25 0.71 -8.21 -5.07
N LEU A 26 1.33 -7.32 -5.85
CA LEU A 26 2.46 -6.52 -5.39
C LEU A 26 2.10 -5.56 -4.26
N ASN A 27 0.97 -4.87 -4.37
CA ASN A 27 0.48 -3.99 -3.30
C ASN A 27 0.28 -4.77 -2.00
N HIS A 28 -0.39 -5.93 -2.06
CA HIS A 28 -0.56 -6.78 -0.89
C HIS A 28 0.78 -7.27 -0.33
N LYS A 29 1.74 -7.65 -1.20
CA LYS A 29 3.08 -8.09 -0.78
C LYS A 29 3.82 -6.98 -0.03
N LEU A 30 3.85 -5.76 -0.58
CA LEU A 30 4.49 -4.61 0.06
C LEU A 30 3.86 -4.32 1.43
N ILE A 31 2.53 -4.24 1.48
CA ILE A 31 1.81 -3.94 2.72
C ILE A 31 2.08 -4.99 3.79
N ASN A 32 2.00 -6.27 3.43
CA ASN A 32 2.27 -7.36 4.35
C ASN A 32 3.71 -7.30 4.85
N LEU A 33 4.69 -7.06 3.96
CA LEU A 33 6.09 -6.95 4.36
C LEU A 33 6.32 -5.79 5.35
N MET A 34 5.76 -4.61 5.06
CA MET A 34 5.91 -3.44 5.93
C MET A 34 5.28 -3.66 7.32
N ILE A 35 4.14 -4.35 7.38
CA ILE A 35 3.48 -4.70 8.65
C ILE A 35 4.27 -5.79 9.41
N THR A 36 4.79 -6.79 8.70
CA THR A 36 5.54 -7.89 9.32
C THR A 36 6.88 -7.42 9.87
N GLU A 37 7.62 -6.61 9.13
CA GLU A 37 8.96 -6.15 9.53
C GLU A 37 8.89 -4.97 10.50
N ILE A 38 7.81 -4.17 10.47
CA ILE A 38 7.66 -2.98 11.32
C ILE A 38 6.29 -2.96 12.00
N PRO A 39 5.92 -3.99 12.79
CA PRO A 39 4.56 -4.14 13.33
C PRO A 39 4.16 -3.05 14.32
N GLU A 40 5.13 -2.43 14.99
CA GLU A 40 4.89 -1.35 15.96
C GLU A 40 4.58 -0.01 15.28
N GLN A 41 5.02 0.17 14.02
CA GLN A 41 4.84 1.42 13.29
C GLN A 41 3.90 1.26 12.11
N SER A 42 3.79 0.09 11.50
CA SER A 42 2.96 -0.17 10.32
C SER A 42 1.72 -0.99 10.65
N LYS A 43 0.55 -0.50 10.25
CA LYS A 43 -0.72 -1.22 10.41
C LYS A 43 -1.57 -1.17 9.15
N TYR A 44 -2.21 -2.30 8.82
CA TYR A 44 -3.26 -2.32 7.80
C TYR A 44 -4.49 -1.60 8.35
N CYS A 45 -4.91 -0.53 7.69
CA CYS A 45 -6.07 0.23 8.14
C CYS A 45 -6.95 0.64 6.98
N VAL A 46 -8.24 0.37 7.11
CA VAL A 46 -9.28 0.75 6.13
C VAL A 46 -10.01 2.04 6.51
N SER A 47 -9.68 2.63 7.66
CA SER A 47 -10.26 3.88 8.16
C SER A 47 -9.20 4.80 8.78
N TYR A 48 -9.35 6.12 8.62
CA TYR A 48 -8.41 7.12 9.15
C TYR A 48 -8.56 7.35 10.67
N GLY A 49 -8.73 6.29 11.46
CA GLY A 49 -8.82 6.40 12.92
C GLY A 49 -7.48 6.84 13.53
N GLN A 50 -7.54 7.81 14.45
CA GLN A 50 -6.42 8.41 15.19
C GLN A 50 -5.48 7.37 15.84
N LEU A 51 -4.55 6.86 15.07
CA LEU A 51 -3.47 6.03 15.58
C LEU A 51 -2.16 6.80 15.34
N LYS A 52 -1.16 6.54 16.18
CA LYS A 52 0.21 7.03 15.99
C LYS A 52 0.98 5.95 15.21
N GLY A 53 1.33 6.20 13.96
CA GLY A 53 1.99 5.21 13.10
C GLY A 53 1.80 5.44 11.60
N CYS A 54 2.41 4.57 10.81
CA CYS A 54 2.26 4.42 9.38
C CYS A 54 1.04 3.54 9.04
N TYR A 55 0.14 4.02 8.18
CA TYR A 55 -1.05 3.27 7.74
C TYR A 55 -0.94 2.86 6.30
N TRP A 56 -1.33 1.63 6.02
CA TRP A 56 -1.40 1.09 4.67
C TRP A 56 -2.84 0.76 4.32
N THR A 57 -3.29 1.27 3.18
CA THR A 57 -4.65 1.05 2.68
C THR A 57 -4.60 0.75 1.20
N ILE A 58 -5.35 -0.25 0.76
CA ILE A 58 -5.77 -0.39 -0.63
C ILE A 58 -7.25 -0.01 -0.64
N PRO A 59 -7.65 1.07 -1.33
CA PRO A 59 -9.05 1.46 -1.38
C PRO A 59 -9.86 0.32 -2.01
N ALA A 60 -10.64 -0.38 -1.18
CA ALA A 60 -11.50 -1.46 -1.60
C ALA A 60 -12.86 -0.91 -2.00
N THR A 61 -12.92 -0.25 -3.16
CA THR A 61 -14.17 0.17 -3.81
C THR A 61 -14.97 1.24 -3.06
N SER A 62 -15.50 2.20 -3.82
CA SER A 62 -16.32 3.30 -3.33
C SER A 62 -17.54 2.80 -2.56
N THR A 63 -17.83 3.39 -1.40
CA THR A 63 -19.13 3.23 -0.70
C THR A 63 -20.29 3.84 -1.49
N GLN A 64 -20.02 4.50 -2.62
CA GLN A 64 -21.01 4.95 -3.60
C GLN A 64 -20.80 4.16 -4.90
N GLY A 65 -21.72 3.25 -5.22
CA GLY A 65 -21.61 2.26 -6.30
C GLY A 65 -21.65 2.80 -7.74
N THR A 66 -20.75 3.73 -8.10
CA THR A 66 -20.66 4.35 -9.43
C THR A 66 -19.36 4.04 -10.18
N THR A 67 -18.41 3.32 -9.60
CA THR A 67 -17.14 2.94 -10.26
C THR A 67 -17.21 1.50 -10.74
N LYS A 68 -16.93 1.27 -12.04
CA LYS A 68 -16.83 -0.07 -12.62
C LYS A 68 -15.60 -0.78 -12.07
N GLU A 69 -15.55 -2.10 -12.16
CA GLU A 69 -14.42 -2.89 -11.67
C GLU A 69 -13.06 -2.47 -12.26
N GLY A 70 -13.05 -2.00 -13.52
CA GLY A 70 -11.88 -1.43 -14.20
C GLY A 70 -11.56 0.04 -13.87
N ASP A 71 -12.37 0.74 -13.07
CA ASP A 71 -12.06 2.08 -12.54
C ASP A 71 -11.43 2.01 -11.14
N LYS A 72 -11.18 0.79 -10.63
CA LYS A 72 -10.58 0.58 -9.31
C LYS A 72 -9.08 0.88 -9.39
N ASP A 73 -8.69 2.06 -8.94
CA ASP A 73 -7.29 2.38 -8.68
C ASP A 73 -6.78 1.54 -7.50
N TYR A 74 -6.30 0.33 -7.80
CA TYR A 74 -5.53 -0.51 -6.85
C TYR A 74 -4.15 0.11 -6.63
N ILE A 75 -4.15 1.23 -5.92
CA ILE A 75 -2.96 1.98 -5.54
C ILE A 75 -2.80 1.82 -4.04
N ALA A 76 -1.64 1.33 -3.60
CA ALA A 76 -1.31 1.33 -2.18
C ALA A 76 -1.18 2.79 -1.72
N ARG A 77 -2.02 3.19 -0.76
CA ARG A 77 -1.92 4.47 -0.09
C ARG A 77 -1.25 4.25 1.26
N VAL A 78 -0.20 5.02 1.50
CA VAL A 78 0.53 5.00 2.77
C VAL A 78 0.45 6.36 3.44
N SER A 79 0.08 6.38 4.70
CA SER A 79 0.08 7.57 5.55
C SER A 79 1.25 7.45 6.50
N LEU A 80 2.26 8.31 6.40
CA LEU A 80 3.48 8.23 7.22
C LEU A 80 3.41 9.12 8.45
N SER A 81 3.81 8.58 9.60
CA SER A 81 3.97 9.33 10.85
C SER A 81 5.23 10.20 10.78
N PRO A 82 5.22 11.43 11.32
CA PRO A 82 6.43 12.24 11.46
C PRO A 82 7.43 11.64 12.48
N ILE A 83 6.95 10.72 13.34
CA ILE A 83 7.75 9.98 14.30
C ILE A 83 7.79 8.53 13.81
N MET A 84 8.81 8.19 13.04
CA MET A 84 9.05 6.85 12.47
C MET A 84 10.55 6.59 12.34
N ASP A 85 10.94 5.32 12.30
CA ASP A 85 12.31 4.93 11.93
C ASP A 85 12.42 4.90 10.40
N LEU A 86 12.93 6.01 9.85
CA LEU A 86 13.11 6.15 8.41
C LEU A 86 14.15 5.18 7.84
N ALA A 87 15.20 4.83 8.60
CA ALA A 87 16.24 3.93 8.13
C ALA A 87 15.68 2.51 8.00
N LEU A 88 14.90 2.06 8.97
CA LEU A 88 14.22 0.76 8.93
C LEU A 88 13.21 0.69 7.79
N HIS A 89 12.37 1.72 7.62
CA HIS A 89 11.40 1.75 6.52
C HIS A 89 12.07 1.73 5.14
N LYS A 90 13.18 2.44 4.98
CA LYS A 90 13.99 2.39 3.75
C LYS A 90 14.55 1.00 3.49
N LYS A 91 15.05 0.33 4.52
CA LYS A 91 15.58 -1.04 4.41
C LYS A 91 14.49 -2.01 3.95
N VAL A 92 13.35 -2.03 4.63
CA VAL A 92 12.25 -2.94 4.28
C VAL A 92 11.70 -2.64 2.88
N PHE A 93 11.63 -1.37 2.50
CA PHE A 93 11.24 -0.98 1.14
C PHE A 93 12.26 -1.42 0.09
N LEU A 94 13.56 -1.33 0.39
CA LEU A 94 14.61 -1.84 -0.49
C LEU A 94 14.52 -3.36 -0.65
N ASP A 95 14.33 -4.09 0.45
CA ASP A 95 14.15 -5.55 0.45
C ASP A 95 12.92 -5.94 -0.40
N PHE A 96 11.84 -5.14 -0.35
CA PHE A 96 10.70 -5.31 -1.25
C PHE A 96 11.10 -5.14 -2.72
N VAL A 97 11.81 -4.06 -3.07
CA VAL A 97 12.23 -3.76 -4.45
C VAL A 97 13.18 -4.82 -5.00
N GLU A 98 14.08 -5.37 -4.17
CA GLU A 98 14.97 -6.47 -4.57
C GLU A 98 14.23 -7.81 -4.77
N SER A 99 13.01 -7.92 -4.24
CA SER A 99 12.20 -9.15 -4.29
C SER A 99 11.22 -9.25 -5.47
N ILE A 100 11.19 -8.28 -6.39
CA ILE A 100 10.21 -8.14 -7.49
C ILE A 100 10.85 -8.13 -8.89
#